data_AF-A0A9P1MGC0-F1
#
_entry.id   AF-A0A9P1MGC0-F1
#
_cell.length_a   1.000
_cell.length_b   1.000
_cell.length_c   1.000
_cell.angle_alpha   90.00
_cell.angle_beta   90.00
_cell.angle_gamma   90.00
#
_symmetry.space_group_name_H-M   'P 1'
#
loop_
_entity.id
_entity.type
_entity.pdbx_description
1 polymer ?
#
loop_
_entity_poly.entity_id
_entity_poly.type
_entity_poly.pdbx_seq_one_letter_code
_entity_poly.pdbx_strand_id
1 'polypeptide(L)'
;MFPPIEASVLENNPEFAKLYATLTTSILNPDGTTKADPRQRAGRQSKSGPPPPLLRTYTKTLIALIHALESKHSSPSRSLQLRAAHLSLASRSADLTAQLNLLLLHSNTVYPPELAEYGIGVEGDEAEAKERTLREMARVYKSMKEEAKDVKGDLERLRGR
;
A
#
# COMPACT_ATOMS: atom_id res chain seq x y z
N MET A 1 1.79 19.80 47.49
CA MET A 1 1.77 18.50 48.19
C MET A 1 1.47 17.41 47.17
N PHE A 2 2.35 16.43 47.03
CA PHE A 2 2.03 15.25 46.25
C PHE A 2 0.90 14.47 46.93
N PRO A 3 -0.09 13.96 46.19
CA PRO A 3 -1.11 13.11 46.79
C PRO A 3 -0.46 11.87 47.41
N PRO A 4 -0.91 11.43 48.60
CA PRO A 4 -0.35 10.25 49.23
C PRO A 4 -0.58 9.05 48.32
N ILE A 5 0.52 8.43 47.88
CA ILE A 5 0.47 7.19 47.11
C ILE A 5 0.04 6.07 48.05
N GLU A 6 -0.93 5.26 47.62
CA GLU A 6 -1.44 4.15 48.42
C GLU A 6 -0.34 3.11 48.69
N ALA A 7 -0.21 2.68 49.95
CA ALA A 7 0.82 1.74 50.40
C ALA A 7 0.81 0.41 49.62
N SER A 8 -0.38 -0.03 49.20
CA SER A 8 -0.64 -1.19 48.34
C SER A 8 0.08 -1.12 46.98
N VAL A 9 0.32 0.08 46.43
CA VAL A 9 1.03 0.25 45.15
C VAL A 9 2.55 0.11 45.34
N LEU A 10 3.07 0.56 46.47
CA LEU A 10 4.49 0.45 46.82
C LEU A 10 4.87 -0.99 47.18
N GLU A 11 3.98 -1.73 47.84
CA GLU A 11 4.21 -3.15 48.19
C GLU A 11 4.17 -4.07 46.96
N ASN A 12 3.22 -3.84 46.03
CA ASN A 12 3.08 -4.68 44.84
C ASN A 12 4.13 -4.40 43.75
N ASN A 13 4.87 -3.29 43.84
CA ASN A 13 5.85 -2.88 42.85
C ASN A 13 7.17 -2.43 43.50
N PRO A 14 8.07 -3.37 43.87
CA PRO A 14 9.30 -3.05 44.60
C PRO A 14 10.24 -2.12 43.82
N GLU A 15 10.25 -2.20 42.48
CA GLU A 15 11.04 -1.29 41.63
C GLU A 15 10.47 0.13 41.63
N PHE A 16 9.15 0.28 41.66
CA PHE A 16 8.49 1.57 41.79
C PHE A 16 8.75 2.19 43.17
N ALA A 17 8.75 1.38 44.24
CA ALA A 17 9.09 1.84 45.58
C ALA A 17 10.53 2.38 45.67
N LYS A 18 11.50 1.68 45.06
CA LYS A 18 12.90 2.16 44.97
C LYS A 18 13.00 3.48 44.22
N LEU A 19 12.31 3.61 43.08
CA LEU A 19 12.31 4.84 42.30
C LEU A 19 11.67 5.99 43.08
N TYR A 20 10.50 5.75 43.69
CA TYR A 20 9.79 6.74 44.50
C TYR A 20 10.63 7.21 45.68
N ALA A 21 11.27 6.29 46.42
CA ALA A 21 12.21 6.62 47.49
C ALA A 21 13.39 7.45 46.97
N THR A 22 13.98 7.08 45.84
CA THR A 22 15.14 7.81 45.27
C THR A 22 14.75 9.23 44.85
N LEU A 23 13.59 9.39 44.21
CA LEU A 23 13.08 10.69 43.77
C LEU A 23 12.75 11.59 44.97
N THR A 24 12.05 11.06 45.97
CA THR A 24 11.63 11.83 47.16
C THR A 24 12.78 12.14 48.12
N THR A 25 13.83 11.32 48.17
CA THR A 25 14.99 11.55 49.06
C THR A 25 16.08 12.40 48.39
N SER A 26 16.44 12.08 47.15
CA SER A 26 17.62 12.65 46.50
C SER A 26 17.31 13.89 45.67
N ILE A 27 16.15 13.92 45.00
CA ILE A 27 15.90 14.89 43.92
C ILE A 27 14.86 15.94 44.32
N LEU A 28 13.86 15.56 45.12
CA LEU A 28 12.72 16.41 45.45
C LEU A 28 12.71 16.78 46.94
N ASN A 29 12.14 17.95 47.24
CA ASN A 29 11.75 18.34 48.59
C ASN A 29 10.39 17.70 48.95
N PRO A 30 10.02 17.63 50.25
CA PRO A 30 8.73 17.10 50.70
C PRO A 30 7.50 17.77 50.04
N ASP A 31 7.63 19.05 49.66
CA ASP A 31 6.57 19.80 48.99
C ASP A 31 6.48 19.56 47.47
N GLY A 32 7.47 18.86 46.92
CA GLY A 32 7.53 18.39 45.53
C GLY A 32 8.35 19.23 44.56
N THR A 33 9.03 20.25 45.06
CA THR A 33 9.98 21.05 44.27
C THR A 33 11.34 20.37 44.15
N THR A 34 12.00 20.50 43.01
CA THR A 34 13.34 19.96 42.79
C THR A 34 14.40 20.70 43.61
N LYS A 35 15.34 19.97 44.22
CA LYS A 35 16.47 20.53 45.00
C LYS A 35 17.50 21.30 44.16
N ALA A 36 17.37 21.33 42.83
CA ALA A 36 18.30 22.04 41.94
C ALA A 36 17.95 23.53 41.85
N ASP A 37 18.88 24.39 42.27
CA ASP A 37 18.76 25.84 42.28
C ASP A 37 18.64 26.42 40.85
N PRO A 38 17.56 27.17 40.52
CA PRO A 38 17.39 27.80 39.21
C PRO A 38 18.49 28.84 38.88
N ARG A 39 19.29 29.28 39.86
CA ARG A 39 20.36 30.27 39.65
C ARG A 39 21.63 29.71 39.00
N GLN A 40 21.82 28.39 38.93
CA GLN A 40 23.01 27.81 38.27
C GLN A 40 22.92 27.77 36.72
N ARG A 41 21.74 28.04 36.13
CA ARG A 41 21.54 27.94 34.66
C ARG A 41 21.86 29.20 33.87
N ALA A 42 22.03 30.36 34.50
CA ALA A 42 22.19 31.64 33.79
C ALA A 42 23.65 31.97 33.36
N GLY A 43 24.66 31.20 33.80
CA GLY A 43 26.08 31.53 33.65
C GLY A 43 26.83 30.93 32.46
N ARG A 44 26.16 30.35 31.44
CA ARG A 44 26.86 29.80 30.26
C ARG A 44 26.24 30.31 28.96
N GLN A 45 26.52 31.57 28.64
CA GLN A 45 26.41 32.10 27.27
C GLN A 45 27.63 31.69 26.42
N SER A 46 27.37 31.46 25.14
CA SER A 46 28.24 31.69 23.96
C SER A 46 29.70 31.22 24.00
N LYS A 47 29.94 29.95 23.62
CA LYS A 47 31.11 29.56 22.80
C LYS A 47 30.66 28.51 21.79
N SER A 48 30.99 28.71 20.52
CA SER A 48 30.81 27.78 19.41
C SER A 48 31.69 26.54 19.60
N GLY A 49 31.34 25.69 20.56
CA GLY A 49 31.92 24.36 20.78
C GLY A 49 31.05 23.27 20.13
N PRO A 50 31.59 22.04 19.96
CA PRO A 50 30.83 20.93 19.40
C PRO A 50 29.51 20.76 20.17
N PRO A 51 28.39 20.47 19.47
CA PRO A 51 27.09 20.35 20.12
C PRO A 51 27.18 19.33 21.28
N PRO A 52 26.48 19.58 22.39
CA PRO A 52 26.46 18.67 23.54
C PRO A 52 26.36 17.21 23.09
N PRO A 53 27.14 16.29 23.67
CA PRO A 53 27.18 14.89 23.23
C PRO A 53 25.78 14.24 23.19
N LEU A 54 24.87 14.73 24.03
CA LEU A 54 23.46 14.33 24.09
C LEU A 54 22.66 14.70 22.83
N LEU A 55 22.87 15.90 22.26
CA LEU A 55 22.21 16.29 21.01
C LEU A 55 22.76 15.46 19.84
N ARG A 56 24.06 15.15 19.87
CA ARG A 56 24.70 14.32 18.85
C ARG A 56 24.28 12.85 18.95
N THR A 57 24.03 12.32 20.14
CA THR A 57 23.44 10.98 20.30
C THR A 57 21.98 10.97 19.90
N TYR A 58 21.20 11.99 20.30
CA TYR A 58 19.78 12.07 19.95
C TYR A 58 19.55 12.18 18.44
N THR A 59 20.35 12.99 17.73
CA THR A 59 20.28 13.07 16.26
C THR A 59 20.69 11.76 15.60
N LYS A 60 21.75 11.10 16.07
CA LYS A 60 22.15 9.77 15.57
C LYS A 60 21.04 8.72 15.78
N THR A 61 20.40 8.70 16.95
CA THR A 61 19.31 7.76 17.23
C THR A 61 18.08 8.05 16.38
N LEU A 62 17.74 9.34 16.17
CA LEU A 62 16.62 9.73 15.30
C LEU A 62 16.89 9.34 13.85
N ILE A 63 18.08 9.59 13.32
CA ILE A 63 18.46 9.22 11.94
C ILE A 63 18.41 7.69 11.77
N ALA A 64 18.93 6.93 12.73
CA ALA A 64 18.87 5.47 12.69
C ALA A 64 17.43 4.95 12.74
N LEU A 65 16.55 5.59 13.52
CA LEU A 65 15.14 5.24 13.61
C LEU A 65 14.39 5.58 12.32
N ILE A 66 14.67 6.74 11.72
CA ILE A 66 14.12 7.14 10.41
C ILE A 66 14.53 6.12 9.34
N HIS A 67 15.81 5.74 9.25
CA HIS A 67 16.25 4.72 8.30
C HIS A 67 15.70 3.31 8.60
N ALA A 68 15.50 2.96 9.87
CA ALA A 68 14.85 1.71 10.27
C ALA A 68 13.36 1.69 9.89
N LEU A 69 12.69 2.84 9.96
CA LEU A 69 11.29 3.01 9.53
C LEU A 69 11.20 3.05 8.01
N GLU A 70 12.06 3.79 7.32
CA GLU A 70 12.15 3.82 5.86
C GLU A 70 12.45 2.44 5.28
N SER A 71 13.36 1.67 5.86
CA SER A 71 13.63 0.29 5.43
C SER A 71 12.43 -0.63 5.65
N LYS A 72 11.70 -0.47 6.76
CA LYS A 72 10.44 -1.20 7.03
C LYS A 72 9.30 -0.81 6.09
N HIS A 73 9.18 0.46 5.70
CA HIS A 73 8.10 0.96 4.83
C HIS A 73 8.46 0.97 3.33
N SER A 74 9.71 0.68 2.97
CA SER A 74 10.12 0.45 1.58
C SER A 74 9.56 -0.86 0.98
N SER A 75 9.26 -1.87 1.82
CA SER A 75 8.85 -3.21 1.39
C SER A 75 7.37 -3.35 0.98
N PRO A 76 6.38 -2.81 1.75
CA PRO A 76 4.98 -2.81 1.32
C PRO A 76 4.78 -1.96 0.07
N SER A 77 5.57 -0.88 -0.09
CA SER A 77 5.50 -0.01 -1.25
C SER A 77 6.16 -0.62 -2.49
N ARG A 78 7.33 -1.26 -2.38
CA ARG A 78 8.03 -1.79 -3.57
C ARG A 78 7.38 -3.04 -4.14
N SER A 79 6.89 -3.95 -3.30
CA SER A 79 6.14 -5.13 -3.76
C SER A 79 4.79 -4.75 -4.36
N LEU A 80 4.11 -3.76 -3.78
CA LEU A 80 2.86 -3.22 -4.31
C LEU A 80 3.10 -2.39 -5.58
N GLN A 81 4.16 -1.59 -5.65
CA GLN A 81 4.58 -0.86 -6.86
C GLN A 81 4.94 -1.82 -7.99
N LEU A 82 5.67 -2.89 -7.69
CA LEU A 82 6.04 -3.91 -8.69
C LEU A 82 4.79 -4.64 -9.18
N ARG A 83 3.87 -5.02 -8.29
CA ARG A 83 2.56 -5.59 -8.68
C ARG A 83 1.71 -4.61 -9.48
N ALA A 84 1.65 -3.34 -9.08
CA ALA A 84 0.92 -2.30 -9.80
C ALA A 84 1.52 -2.05 -11.19
N ALA A 85 2.85 -2.06 -11.31
CA ALA A 85 3.54 -1.96 -12.60
C ALA A 85 3.25 -3.17 -13.49
N HIS A 86 3.29 -4.39 -12.93
CA HIS A 86 2.90 -5.61 -13.65
C HIS A 86 1.45 -5.59 -14.12
N LEU A 87 0.51 -5.19 -13.25
CA LEU A 87 -0.90 -5.07 -13.59
C LEU A 87 -1.14 -4.00 -14.67
N SER A 88 -0.43 -2.87 -14.60
CA SER A 88 -0.52 -1.80 -15.60
C SER A 88 0.02 -2.25 -16.96
N LEU A 89 1.15 -2.97 -16.98
CA LEU A 89 1.72 -3.54 -18.20
C LEU A 89 0.78 -4.60 -18.81
N ALA A 90 0.22 -5.48 -17.99
CA ALA A 90 -0.71 -6.52 -18.40
C ALA A 90 -2.00 -5.92 -18.98
N SER A 91 -2.61 -4.94 -18.31
CA SER A 91 -3.77 -4.19 -18.83
C SER A 91 -3.47 -3.58 -20.17
N ARG A 92 -2.31 -2.91 -20.32
CA ARG A 92 -1.94 -2.26 -21.58
C ARG A 92 -1.74 -3.27 -22.70
N SER A 93 -1.18 -4.43 -22.41
CA SER A 93 -1.08 -5.51 -23.39
C SER A 93 -2.45 -6.05 -23.80
N ALA A 94 -3.39 -6.21 -22.86
CA ALA A 94 -4.75 -6.66 -23.13
C ALA A 94 -5.56 -5.63 -23.94
N ASP A 95 -5.37 -4.33 -23.67
CA ASP A 95 -6.01 -3.26 -24.43
C ASP A 95 -5.50 -3.22 -25.88
N LEU A 96 -4.18 -3.40 -26.08
CA LEU A 96 -3.58 -3.44 -27.41
C LEU A 96 -4.05 -4.68 -28.19
N THR A 97 -4.15 -5.85 -27.56
CA THR A 97 -4.68 -7.05 -28.24
C THR A 97 -6.16 -6.89 -28.58
N ALA A 98 -6.96 -6.29 -27.69
CA ALA A 98 -8.36 -5.98 -27.98
C ALA A 98 -8.50 -4.99 -29.14
N GLN A 99 -7.66 -3.95 -29.19
CA GLN A 99 -7.62 -2.99 -30.30
C GLN A 99 -7.22 -3.66 -31.61
N LEU A 100 -6.18 -4.50 -31.60
CA LEU A 100 -5.78 -5.27 -32.78
C LEU A 100 -6.89 -6.20 -33.26
N ASN A 101 -7.55 -6.91 -32.34
CA ASN A 101 -8.67 -7.79 -32.70
C ASN A 101 -9.85 -7.01 -33.28
N LEU A 102 -10.15 -5.83 -32.73
CA LEU A 102 -11.15 -4.95 -33.35
C LEU A 102 -10.71 -4.48 -34.72
N LEU A 103 -9.44 -4.10 -34.89
CA LEU A 103 -8.91 -3.66 -36.17
C LEU A 103 -9.01 -4.80 -37.19
N LEU A 104 -8.65 -6.03 -36.82
CA LEU A 104 -8.79 -7.22 -37.66
C LEU A 104 -10.25 -7.55 -38.01
N LEU A 105 -11.20 -7.29 -37.09
CA LEU A 105 -12.63 -7.47 -37.36
C LEU A 105 -13.22 -6.37 -38.25
N HIS A 106 -12.72 -5.13 -38.14
CA HIS A 106 -13.18 -3.98 -38.92
C HIS A 106 -12.46 -3.84 -40.26
N SER A 107 -11.22 -4.33 -40.35
CA SER A 107 -10.50 -4.46 -41.59
C SER A 107 -11.09 -5.65 -42.33
N ASN A 108 -12.01 -5.37 -43.24
CA ASN A 108 -12.58 -6.34 -44.18
C ASN A 108 -11.53 -6.87 -45.19
N THR A 109 -10.25 -6.77 -44.84
CA THR A 109 -9.09 -7.13 -45.64
C THR A 109 -8.51 -8.40 -45.05
N VAL A 110 -8.88 -9.50 -45.70
CA VAL A 110 -8.06 -10.70 -45.83
C VAL A 110 -6.58 -10.30 -45.88
N TYR A 111 -5.79 -10.96 -45.04
CA TYR A 111 -4.35 -10.82 -44.86
C TYR A 111 -3.60 -10.30 -46.10
N PRO A 112 -2.70 -9.31 -45.97
CA PRO A 112 -1.82 -8.94 -47.06
C PRO A 112 -0.99 -10.15 -47.52
N PRO A 113 -0.73 -10.29 -48.82
CA PRO A 113 -0.04 -11.46 -49.40
C PRO A 113 1.39 -11.65 -48.85
N GLU A 114 1.96 -10.61 -48.24
CA GLU A 114 3.26 -10.62 -47.57
C GLU A 114 3.30 -11.54 -46.33
N LEU A 115 2.16 -11.81 -45.69
CA LEU A 115 2.06 -12.71 -44.53
C LEU A 115 1.87 -14.18 -44.92
N ALA A 116 1.57 -14.48 -46.19
CA ALA A 116 1.51 -15.85 -46.69
C ALA A 116 2.91 -16.50 -46.73
N GLU A 117 3.95 -15.70 -46.96
CA GLU A 117 5.36 -16.13 -46.92
C GLU A 117 5.80 -16.57 -45.51
N TYR A 118 5.10 -16.10 -44.47
CA TYR A 118 5.36 -16.43 -43.06
C TYR A 118 4.47 -17.57 -42.52
N GLY A 119 3.75 -18.27 -43.39
CA GLY A 119 2.96 -19.46 -43.03
C GLY A 119 1.65 -19.18 -42.27
N ILE A 120 1.20 -17.93 -42.21
CA ILE A 120 -0.11 -17.55 -41.64
C ILE A 120 -1.09 -17.36 -42.80
N GLY A 121 -1.49 -18.49 -43.37
CA GLY A 121 -2.40 -18.55 -44.52
C GLY A 121 -2.76 -20.00 -44.78
N VAL A 122 -3.66 -20.54 -43.96
CA VAL A 122 -4.20 -21.87 -44.27
C VAL A 122 -5.29 -21.67 -45.32
N GLU A 123 -4.92 -21.76 -46.59
CA GLU A 123 -5.87 -21.99 -47.67
C GLU A 123 -6.40 -23.42 -47.58
N GLY A 124 -7.72 -23.57 -47.74
CA GLY A 124 -8.42 -24.86 -47.73
C GLY A 124 -9.52 -24.95 -46.65
N ASP A 125 -10.06 -26.17 -46.48
CA ASP A 125 -11.21 -26.55 -45.63
C ASP A 125 -11.20 -25.97 -44.20
N GLU A 126 -10.04 -25.56 -43.68
CA GLU A 126 -9.89 -24.92 -42.38
C GLU A 126 -10.45 -23.48 -42.32
N ALA A 127 -10.43 -22.74 -43.44
CA ALA A 127 -11.07 -21.43 -43.52
C ALA A 127 -12.60 -21.55 -43.43
N GLU A 128 -13.17 -22.57 -44.07
CA GLU A 128 -14.60 -22.87 -43.95
C GLU A 128 -14.98 -23.35 -42.55
N ALA A 129 -14.12 -24.15 -41.89
CA ALA A 129 -14.33 -24.56 -40.51
C ALA A 129 -14.31 -23.36 -39.54
N LYS A 130 -13.39 -22.41 -39.75
CA LYS A 130 -13.34 -21.14 -39.00
C LYS A 130 -14.57 -20.28 -39.27
N GLU A 131 -15.06 -20.22 -40.51
CA GLU A 131 -16.28 -19.49 -40.84
C GLU A 131 -17.53 -20.10 -40.18
N ARG A 132 -17.66 -21.43 -40.19
CA ARG A 132 -18.78 -22.13 -39.53
C ARG A 132 -18.78 -21.90 -38.02
N THR A 133 -17.61 -21.99 -37.38
CA THR A 133 -17.48 -21.71 -35.94
C THR A 133 -17.78 -20.24 -35.63
N LEU A 134 -17.32 -19.29 -36.44
CA LEU A 134 -17.65 -17.87 -36.30
C LEU A 134 -19.16 -17.60 -36.41
N ARG A 135 -19.86 -18.28 -37.33
CA ARG A 135 -21.33 -18.16 -37.48
C ARG A 135 -22.08 -18.75 -36.29
N GLU A 136 -21.65 -19.87 -35.75
CA GLU A 136 -22.25 -20.45 -34.54
C GLU A 136 -22.02 -19.55 -33.33
N MET A 137 -20.81 -19.03 -33.15
CA MET A 137 -20.49 -18.11 -32.06
C MET A 137 -21.33 -16.83 -32.14
N ALA A 138 -21.56 -16.30 -33.35
CA ALA A 138 -22.44 -15.15 -33.54
C ALA A 138 -23.90 -15.45 -33.17
N ARG A 139 -24.40 -16.66 -33.47
CA ARG A 139 -25.75 -17.09 -33.06
C ARG A 139 -25.87 -17.22 -31.54
N VAL A 140 -24.88 -17.86 -30.91
CA VAL A 140 -24.84 -18.04 -29.45
C VAL A 140 -24.79 -16.68 -28.75
N TYR A 141 -23.94 -15.76 -29.22
CA TYR A 141 -23.85 -14.41 -28.66
C TYR A 141 -25.17 -13.64 -28.77
N LYS A 142 -25.89 -13.79 -29.89
CA LYS A 142 -27.22 -13.19 -30.06
C LYS A 142 -28.25 -13.79 -29.09
N SER A 143 -28.25 -15.11 -28.90
CA SER A 143 -29.13 -15.79 -27.93
C SER A 143 -28.85 -15.30 -26.51
N MET A 144 -27.58 -15.32 -26.10
CA MET A 144 -27.17 -14.88 -24.76
C MET A 144 -27.52 -13.41 -24.49
N LYS A 145 -27.47 -12.56 -25.52
CA LYS A 145 -27.83 -11.15 -25.39
C LYS A 145 -29.34 -10.94 -25.17
N GLU A 146 -30.18 -11.73 -25.83
CA GLU A 146 -31.64 -11.69 -25.58
C GLU A 146 -31.98 -12.27 -24.20
N GLU A 147 -31.36 -13.39 -23.80
CA GLU A 147 -31.54 -13.96 -22.46
C GLU A 147 -31.12 -12.98 -21.36
N ALA A 148 -29.98 -12.30 -21.52
CA ALA A 148 -29.54 -11.29 -20.55
C ALA A 148 -30.51 -10.10 -20.46
N LYS A 149 -31.19 -9.76 -21.57
CA LYS A 149 -32.20 -8.71 -21.61
C LYS A 149 -33.48 -9.14 -20.90
N ASP A 150 -33.91 -10.39 -21.10
CA ASP A 150 -35.07 -10.96 -20.43
C ASP A 150 -34.85 -11.05 -18.91
N VAL A 151 -33.70 -11.59 -18.48
CA VAL A 151 -33.31 -11.65 -17.06
C VAL A 151 -33.27 -10.27 -16.42
N LYS A 152 -32.75 -9.26 -17.14
CA LYS A 152 -32.76 -7.88 -16.66
C LYS A 152 -34.18 -7.34 -16.51
N GLY A 153 -35.07 -7.64 -17.46
CA GLY A 153 -36.49 -7.27 -17.38
C GLY A 153 -37.18 -7.90 -16.18
N ASP A 154 -36.92 -9.18 -15.91
CA ASP A 154 -37.49 -9.89 -14.76
C ASP A 154 -36.96 -9.36 -13.42
N LEU A 155 -35.67 -9.02 -13.35
CA LEU A 155 -35.09 -8.35 -12.19
C LEU A 155 -35.74 -6.97 -11.94
N GLU A 156 -36.02 -6.20 -12.99
CA GLU A 156 -36.71 -4.92 -12.85
C GLU A 156 -38.16 -5.08 -12.39
N ARG A 157 -38.87 -6.13 -12.84
CA ARG A 157 -40.23 -6.46 -12.35
C ARG A 157 -40.23 -6.88 -10.87
N LEU A 158 -39.23 -7.65 -10.45
CA LEU A 158 -39.08 -8.07 -9.05
C LEU A 158 -38.68 -6.91 -8.12
N ARG A 159 -37.93 -5.92 -8.63
CA ARG A 159 -37.54 -4.72 -7.86
C ARG A 159 -38.67 -3.68 -7.73
N GLY A 160 -39.69 -3.75 -8.59
CA GLY A 160 -40.85 -2.84 -8.60
C GLY A 160 -42.05 -3.30 -7.79
N ARG A 161 -41.96 -4.44 -7.09
CA ARG A 161 -42.92 -4.93 -6.09
C ARG A 161 -42.37 -4.71 -4.68
#